data_AF-A0A660SLJ0-F1
#
_entry.id   AF-A0A660SLJ0-F1
#
_cell.length_a   1.000
_cell.length_b   1.000
_cell.length_c   1.000
_cell.angle_alpha   90.00
_cell.angle_beta   90.00
_cell.angle_gamma   90.00
#
_symmetry.space_group_name_H-M   'P 1'
#
loop_
_entity.id
_entity.type
_entity.pdbx_description
1 polymer ?
#
loop_
_entity_poly.entity_id
_entity_poly.type
_entity_poly.pdbx_seq_one_letter_code
_entity_poly.pdbx_strand_id
1 'polypeptide(L)'
;ILIQSGVLKKGDNFVCGVSHGRVREMLDEDGNRIPQAEPSMPVLVLGFNTLPEAGEIFQVVPTEIKARDIAQRRLLMRRAAATKVKRVTLYDLQEKIQRGELKELKVILKGDVAGSVEALSEKIEGMAVEEASIRVIHRGVGPINTSDIRLAQVTSAICVGFHVGVDPRAKELAEAEGVEIRTYRLIYEAIDDLRSALLGMLEPEITEVEIGRLDVRQVFTISKIGLIAGCYVKEGKVVRGAEAKVVRDGEEIFRSVVSSLKRFKEDVKEVEQGFECGVGIEGIKDLKVGDEIVIIAKEEKPREA
;
A
#
# COMPACT_ATOMS: atom_id res chain seq x y z
N ILE A 1 25.49 -4.83 23.02
CA ILE A 1 24.93 -5.06 24.38
C ILE A 1 25.46 -3.95 25.27
N LEU A 2 24.63 -3.35 26.12
CA LEU A 2 25.08 -2.36 27.10
C LEU A 2 25.12 -3.01 28.49
N ILE A 3 26.28 -3.03 29.14
CA ILE A 3 26.42 -3.62 30.48
C ILE A 3 25.87 -2.64 31.51
N GLN A 4 24.78 -3.02 32.20
CA GLN A 4 24.19 -2.16 33.24
C GLN A 4 24.80 -2.40 34.62
N SER A 5 25.19 -3.64 34.93
CA SER A 5 25.74 -4.02 36.23
C SER A 5 26.64 -5.25 36.12
N GLY A 6 27.65 -5.33 36.98
CA GLY A 6 28.64 -6.40 36.98
C GLY A 6 29.71 -6.26 35.90
N VAL A 7 30.51 -7.30 35.72
CA VAL A 7 31.58 -7.36 34.73
C VAL A 7 31.37 -8.59 33.86
N LEU A 8 31.29 -8.42 32.54
CA LEU A 8 31.18 -9.51 31.57
C LEU A 8 32.58 -9.95 31.14
N LYS A 9 32.83 -11.26 31.11
CA LYS A 9 34.13 -11.82 30.73
C LYS A 9 33.99 -12.81 29.58
N LYS A 10 35.09 -12.96 28.82
CA LYS A 10 35.20 -14.03 27.82
C LYS A 10 35.03 -15.39 28.50
N GLY A 11 34.17 -16.23 27.94
CA GLY A 11 33.86 -17.56 28.47
C GLY A 11 32.65 -17.64 29.39
N ASP A 12 32.05 -16.50 29.77
CA ASP A 12 30.82 -16.48 30.56
C ASP A 12 29.65 -17.09 29.77
N ASN A 13 28.78 -17.82 30.48
CA ASN A 13 27.52 -18.31 29.91
C ASN A 13 26.44 -17.27 30.13
N PHE A 14 25.59 -17.06 29.13
CA PHE A 14 24.56 -16.02 29.20
C PHE A 14 23.24 -16.48 28.61
N VAL A 15 22.18 -15.77 29.01
CA VAL A 15 20.86 -15.83 28.41
C VAL A 15 20.39 -14.41 28.10
N CYS A 16 19.82 -14.21 26.92
CA CYS A 16 19.24 -12.93 26.49
C CYS A 16 17.88 -13.23 25.86
N GLY A 17 16.81 -12.89 26.58
CA GLY A 17 15.46 -13.28 26.14
C GLY A 17 15.30 -14.79 25.96
N VAL A 18 14.97 -15.21 24.73
CA VAL A 18 14.86 -16.62 24.30
C VAL A 18 16.16 -17.19 23.73
N SER A 19 17.17 -16.35 23.54
CA SER A 19 18.50 -16.73 23.04
C SER A 19 19.46 -16.99 24.19
N HIS A 20 20.43 -17.86 23.97
CA HIS A 20 21.45 -18.22 24.96
C HIS A 20 22.79 -18.50 24.29
N GLY A 21 23.85 -18.58 25.08
CA GLY A 21 25.15 -18.94 24.55
C GLY A 21 26.27 -18.76 25.54
N ARG A 22 27.48 -18.80 25.00
CA ARG A 22 28.71 -18.56 25.73
C ARG A 22 29.51 -17.48 25.03
N VAL A 23 30.03 -16.51 25.78
CA VAL A 23 30.83 -15.42 25.23
C VAL A 23 32.10 -15.99 24.59
N ARG A 24 32.15 -16.02 23.25
CA ARG A 24 33.32 -16.48 22.49
C ARG A 24 34.33 -15.35 22.33
N GLU A 25 33.82 -14.16 22.06
CA GLU A 25 34.63 -12.97 21.82
C GLU A 25 33.80 -11.73 22.14
N MET A 26 34.50 -10.67 22.56
CA MET A 26 33.93 -9.36 22.86
C MET A 26 34.75 -8.30 22.15
N LEU A 27 34.05 -7.36 21.51
CA LEU A 27 34.64 -6.20 20.83
C LEU A 27 34.06 -4.92 21.44
N ASP A 28 34.90 -3.91 21.62
CA ASP A 28 34.46 -2.56 21.99
C ASP A 28 33.86 -1.81 20.79
N GLU A 29 33.50 -0.54 21.00
CA GLU A 29 32.92 0.34 19.97
C GLU A 29 33.86 0.63 18.79
N ASP A 30 35.18 0.56 19.01
CA ASP A 30 36.20 0.71 17.98
C ASP A 30 36.52 -0.62 17.26
N GLY A 31 35.87 -1.71 17.65
CA GLY A 31 36.09 -3.05 17.08
C GLY A 31 37.34 -3.76 17.61
N ASN A 32 37.95 -3.27 18.70
CA ASN A 32 39.08 -3.92 19.34
C ASN A 32 38.62 -5.01 20.30
N ARG A 33 39.41 -6.10 20.38
CA ARG A 33 39.12 -7.22 21.27
C ARG A 33 39.37 -6.84 22.72
N ILE A 34 38.35 -6.99 23.56
CA ILE A 34 38.43 -6.72 24.99
C ILE A 34 38.27 -8.01 25.83
N PRO A 35 39.08 -8.19 26.89
CA PRO A 35 39.01 -9.38 27.73
C PRO A 35 37.82 -9.34 28.71
N GLN A 36 37.40 -8.14 29.11
CA GLN A 36 36.29 -7.89 30.03
C GLN A 36 35.56 -6.60 29.65
N ALA A 37 34.26 -6.54 29.93
CA ALA A 37 33.42 -5.35 29.75
C ALA A 37 32.84 -4.91 31.10
N GLU A 38 33.02 -3.64 31.44
CA GLU A 38 32.58 -3.02 32.70
C GLU A 38 31.20 -2.35 32.54
N PRO A 39 30.54 -1.95 33.65
CA PRO A 39 29.28 -1.21 33.57
C PRO A 39 29.40 0.06 32.72
N SER A 40 28.32 0.40 32.04
CA SER A 40 28.20 1.52 31.10
C SER A 40 28.98 1.38 29.80
N MET A 41 29.68 0.26 29.56
CA MET A 41 30.36 0.02 28.28
C MET A 41 29.43 -0.68 27.27
N PRO A 42 29.32 -0.16 26.03
CA PRO A 42 28.75 -0.91 24.92
C PRO A 42 29.76 -1.97 24.43
N VAL A 43 29.28 -3.20 24.27
CA VAL A 43 30.11 -4.34 23.81
C VAL A 43 29.36 -5.16 22.76
N LEU A 44 30.06 -5.49 21.67
CA LEU A 44 29.60 -6.50 20.71
C LEU A 44 29.99 -7.88 21.23
N VAL A 45 28.99 -8.72 21.52
CA VAL A 45 29.20 -10.06 22.07
C VAL A 45 28.95 -11.11 20.98
N LEU A 46 29.96 -11.92 20.70
CA LEU A 46 29.85 -13.07 19.80
C LEU A 46 29.62 -14.35 20.60
N GLY A 47 28.72 -15.21 20.10
CA GLY A 47 28.44 -16.52 20.72
C GLY A 47 26.97 -16.84 20.97
N PHE A 48 26.05 -16.04 20.43
CA PHE A 48 24.62 -16.33 20.44
C PHE A 48 24.28 -17.56 19.59
N ASN A 49 23.38 -18.40 20.09
CA ASN A 49 22.80 -19.48 19.30
C ASN A 49 21.78 -18.97 18.26
N THR A 50 21.03 -17.94 18.64
CA THR A 50 20.02 -17.24 17.84
C THR A 50 20.09 -15.75 18.16
N LEU A 51 19.73 -14.88 17.22
CA LEU A 51 19.70 -13.45 17.48
C LEU A 51 18.59 -13.13 18.50
N PRO A 52 18.89 -12.43 19.60
CA PRO A 52 17.87 -11.93 20.51
C PRO A 52 17.14 -10.73 19.89
N GLU A 53 15.98 -10.40 20.46
CA GLU A 53 15.27 -9.16 20.10
C GLU A 53 15.90 -7.94 20.79
N ALA A 54 15.72 -6.76 20.20
CA ALA A 54 16.21 -5.53 20.79
C ALA A 54 15.45 -5.26 22.11
N GLY A 55 16.17 -4.77 23.12
CA GLY A 55 15.61 -4.47 24.44
C GLY A 55 15.46 -5.68 25.38
N GLU A 56 15.76 -6.91 24.94
CA GLU A 56 15.77 -8.06 25.83
C GLU A 56 16.92 -7.99 26.86
N ILE A 57 16.62 -8.45 28.09
CA ILE A 57 17.58 -8.42 29.20
C ILE A 57 18.64 -9.50 28.99
N PHE A 58 19.90 -9.06 28.92
CA PHE A 58 21.08 -9.92 28.93
C PHE A 58 21.50 -10.25 30.36
N GLN A 59 21.62 -11.55 30.68
CA GLN A 59 21.99 -12.01 32.01
C GLN A 59 23.03 -13.12 31.95
N VAL A 60 24.10 -12.96 32.72
CA VAL A 60 25.12 -14.00 32.94
C VAL A 60 24.58 -15.06 33.89
N VAL A 61 24.81 -16.32 33.56
CA VAL A 61 24.34 -17.49 34.32
C VAL A 61 25.50 -18.45 34.59
N PRO A 62 25.45 -19.23 35.69
CA PRO A 62 26.59 -20.05 36.10
C PRO A 62 26.93 -21.18 35.13
N THR A 63 25.94 -21.75 34.44
CA THR A 63 26.15 -22.91 33.56
C THR A 63 25.36 -22.77 32.26
N GLU A 64 25.91 -23.34 31.19
CA GLU A 64 25.25 -23.41 29.87
C GLU A 64 23.91 -24.16 29.94
N ILE A 65 23.85 -25.23 30.76
CA ILE A 65 22.61 -26.00 30.99
C ILE A 65 21.50 -25.09 31.54
N LYS A 66 21.82 -24.23 32.53
CA LYS A 66 20.85 -23.30 33.11
C LYS A 66 20.45 -22.20 32.12
N ALA A 67 21.38 -21.72 31.29
CA ALA A 67 21.09 -20.77 30.22
C ALA A 67 20.04 -21.33 29.25
N ARG A 68 20.27 -22.56 28.78
CA ARG A 68 19.40 -23.27 27.86
C ARG A 68 18.01 -23.53 28.45
N ASP A 69 17.94 -23.96 29.70
CA ASP A 69 16.66 -24.22 30.38
C ASP A 69 15.81 -22.94 30.53
N ILE A 70 16.43 -21.83 30.94
CA ILE A 70 15.75 -20.53 31.04
C ILE A 70 15.24 -20.08 29.66
N ALA A 71 16.07 -20.18 28.63
CA ALA A 71 15.71 -19.82 27.25
C ALA A 71 14.54 -20.66 26.73
N GLN A 72 14.59 -21.99 26.92
CA GLN A 72 13.51 -22.90 26.51
C GLN A 72 12.20 -22.62 27.25
N ARG A 73 12.26 -22.39 28.56
CA ARG A 73 11.07 -22.05 29.35
C ARG A 73 10.43 -20.74 28.86
N ARG A 74 11.24 -19.71 28.58
CA ARG A 74 10.76 -18.44 28.02
C ARG A 74 10.14 -18.64 26.64
N LEU A 75 10.75 -19.46 25.78
CA LEU A 75 10.22 -19.79 24.46
C LEU A 75 8.86 -20.48 24.54
N LEU A 76 8.69 -21.46 25.45
CA LEU A 76 7.41 -22.14 25.67
C LEU A 76 6.32 -21.17 26.14
N MET A 77 6.64 -20.30 27.10
CA MET A 77 5.71 -19.26 27.59
C MET A 77 5.31 -18.30 26.46
N ARG A 78 6.27 -17.89 25.62
CA ARG A 78 6.04 -17.01 24.49
C ARG A 78 5.15 -17.66 23.42
N ARG A 79 5.36 -18.95 23.12
CA ARG A 79 4.48 -19.73 22.25
C ARG A 79 3.07 -19.88 22.82
N ALA A 80 2.94 -20.15 24.12
CA ALA A 80 1.65 -20.24 24.78
C ALA A 80 0.89 -18.90 24.75
N ALA A 81 1.61 -17.78 24.93
CA ALA A 81 1.06 -16.43 24.78
C ALA A 81 0.65 -16.11 23.33
N ALA A 82 1.48 -16.49 22.35
CA ALA A 82 1.15 -16.35 20.93
C ALA A 82 -0.05 -17.22 20.52
N THR A 83 -0.29 -18.35 21.19
CA THR A 83 -1.47 -19.22 20.96
C THR A 83 -2.77 -18.60 21.49
N LYS A 84 -2.70 -17.54 22.32
CA LYS A 84 -3.84 -16.62 22.52
C LYS A 84 -4.03 -15.70 21.30
N VAL A 85 -3.94 -16.25 20.09
CA VAL A 85 -4.43 -15.58 18.90
C VAL A 85 -5.90 -15.30 19.17
N LYS A 86 -6.29 -14.02 19.08
CA LYS A 86 -7.67 -13.57 19.02
C LYS A 86 -8.42 -14.56 18.14
N ARG A 87 -9.38 -15.31 18.70
CA ARG A 87 -10.32 -16.08 17.89
C ARG A 87 -10.91 -15.07 16.92
N VAL A 88 -10.51 -15.13 15.65
CA VAL A 88 -11.20 -14.43 14.57
C VAL A 88 -12.62 -14.93 14.68
N THR A 89 -13.51 -14.08 15.16
CA THR A 89 -14.90 -14.47 15.32
C THR A 89 -15.51 -14.58 13.93
N LEU A 90 -16.59 -15.36 13.79
CA LEU A 90 -17.36 -15.37 12.54
C LEU A 90 -17.83 -13.95 12.18
N TYR A 91 -17.99 -13.06 13.17
CA TYR A 91 -18.28 -11.65 12.98
C TYR A 91 -17.13 -10.90 12.31
N ASP A 92 -15.89 -11.06 12.77
CA ASP A 92 -14.71 -10.44 12.14
C ASP A 92 -14.49 -10.94 10.70
N LEU A 93 -14.79 -12.22 10.45
CA LEU A 93 -14.75 -12.80 9.11
C LEU A 93 -15.85 -12.22 8.22
N GLN A 94 -17.05 -12.04 8.76
CA GLN A 94 -18.20 -11.48 8.05
C GLN A 94 -18.01 -9.99 7.76
N GLU A 95 -17.37 -9.22 8.65
CA GLU A 95 -17.00 -7.82 8.42
C GLU A 95 -15.93 -7.71 7.31
N LYS A 96 -14.95 -8.61 7.30
CA LYS A 96 -13.95 -8.71 6.22
C LYS A 96 -14.56 -9.11 4.88
N ILE A 97 -15.55 -10.00 4.87
CA ILE A 97 -16.28 -10.39 3.65
C ILE A 97 -17.20 -9.24 3.18
N GLN A 98 -17.82 -8.49 4.10
CA GLN A 98 -18.69 -7.36 3.78
C GLN A 98 -17.94 -6.14 3.24
N ARG A 99 -16.68 -5.92 3.64
CA ARG A 99 -15.84 -4.83 3.14
C ARG A 99 -15.27 -5.06 1.73
N GLY A 100 -15.62 -6.17 1.07
CA GLY A 100 -14.97 -6.56 -0.18
C GLY A 100 -13.53 -7.03 0.05
N GLU A 101 -12.90 -7.59 -0.98
CA GLU A 101 -11.50 -8.01 -0.93
C GLU A 101 -10.59 -6.80 -0.69
N LEU A 102 -10.25 -6.51 0.57
CA LEU A 102 -9.16 -5.61 0.90
C LEU A 102 -7.91 -6.09 0.16
N LYS A 103 -7.37 -5.26 -0.73
CA LYS A 103 -6.19 -5.58 -1.49
C LYS A 103 -5.00 -5.56 -0.52
N GLU A 104 -4.41 -6.72 -0.23
CA GLU A 104 -3.25 -6.83 0.65
C GLU A 104 -1.95 -6.88 -0.18
N LEU A 105 -1.09 -5.86 -0.04
CA LEU A 105 0.30 -5.93 -0.50
C LEU A 105 1.13 -6.67 0.55
N LYS A 106 1.57 -7.89 0.22
CA LYS A 106 2.39 -8.71 1.13
C LYS A 106 3.86 -8.39 0.93
N VAL A 107 4.59 -8.24 2.04
CA VAL A 107 6.00 -7.86 2.02
C VAL A 107 6.83 -8.82 2.88
N ILE A 108 7.96 -9.27 2.34
CA ILE A 108 9.05 -9.88 3.10
C ILE A 108 10.10 -8.81 3.35
N LEU A 109 10.37 -8.49 4.62
CA LEU A 109 11.31 -7.45 5.00
C LEU A 109 12.60 -8.04 5.56
N LYS A 110 13.72 -7.67 4.95
CA LYS A 110 15.07 -8.02 5.39
C LYS A 110 15.85 -6.76 5.72
N GLY A 111 16.61 -6.77 6.79
CA GLY A 111 17.44 -5.61 7.15
C GLY A 111 18.76 -5.98 7.79
N ASP A 112 19.61 -4.98 7.97
CA ASP A 112 20.96 -5.15 8.50
C ASP A 112 20.95 -5.43 10.01
N VAL A 113 20.03 -4.80 10.75
CA VAL A 113 19.88 -4.91 12.19
C VAL A 113 18.41 -5.17 12.55
N ALA A 114 18.16 -5.93 13.61
CA ALA A 114 16.80 -6.25 14.04
C ALA A 114 15.95 -5.00 14.34
N GLY A 115 16.54 -3.98 14.96
CA GLY A 115 15.82 -2.75 15.35
C GLY A 115 15.36 -1.91 14.15
N SER A 116 16.12 -1.88 13.06
CA SER A 116 15.72 -1.17 11.83
C SER A 116 14.56 -1.90 11.13
N VAL A 117 14.61 -3.23 11.08
CA VAL A 117 13.54 -4.08 10.54
C VAL A 117 12.24 -3.90 11.31
N GLU A 118 12.31 -3.87 12.64
CA GLU A 118 11.13 -3.71 13.50
C GLU A 118 10.49 -2.32 13.31
N ALA A 119 11.29 -1.26 13.41
CA ALA A 119 10.81 0.12 13.23
C ALA A 119 10.23 0.37 11.84
N LEU A 120 10.85 -0.18 10.79
CA LEU A 120 10.36 -0.06 9.41
C LEU A 120 9.07 -0.86 9.20
N SER A 121 8.99 -2.07 9.75
CA SER A 121 7.77 -2.89 9.68
C SER A 121 6.59 -2.19 10.33
N GLU A 122 6.76 -1.61 11.52
CA GLU A 122 5.67 -0.95 12.24
C GLU A 122 5.14 0.26 11.45
N LYS A 123 6.04 1.04 10.86
CA LYS A 123 5.66 2.16 9.99
C LYS A 123 4.87 1.69 8.76
N ILE A 124 5.35 0.65 8.08
CA ILE A 124 4.76 0.14 6.84
C ILE A 124 3.39 -0.51 7.11
N GLU A 125 3.26 -1.33 8.16
CA GLU A 125 1.98 -1.96 8.51
C GLU A 125 0.95 -0.95 9.03
N GLY A 126 1.40 0.20 9.55
CA GLY A 126 0.54 1.34 9.88
C GLY A 126 0.00 2.07 8.64
N MET A 127 0.54 1.83 7.44
CA MET A 127 0.01 2.40 6.21
C MET A 127 -1.14 1.55 5.69
N ALA A 128 -2.35 2.05 5.90
CA ALA A 128 -3.56 1.57 5.26
C ALA A 128 -4.20 2.71 4.47
N VAL A 129 -4.61 2.38 3.26
CA VAL A 129 -5.50 3.21 2.43
C VAL A 129 -6.84 2.46 2.38
N GLU A 130 -7.97 3.16 2.19
CA GLU A 130 -9.34 2.63 2.39
C GLU A 130 -9.56 1.20 1.87
N GLU A 131 -9.04 0.89 0.68
CA GLU A 131 -9.24 -0.39 -0.02
C GLU A 131 -7.95 -1.24 -0.14
N ALA A 132 -6.81 -0.76 0.38
CA ALA A 132 -5.52 -1.44 0.27
C ALA A 132 -4.66 -1.31 1.53
N SER A 133 -4.02 -2.40 1.95
CA SER A 133 -3.16 -2.42 3.15
C SER A 133 -1.87 -3.20 2.91
N ILE A 134 -0.83 -2.86 3.67
CA ILE A 134 0.45 -3.60 3.62
C ILE A 134 0.50 -4.59 4.78
N ARG A 135 0.97 -5.79 4.49
CA ARG A 135 1.18 -6.84 5.48
C ARG A 135 2.58 -7.41 5.39
N VAL A 136 3.34 -7.32 6.49
CA VAL A 136 4.67 -7.92 6.56
C VAL A 136 4.53 -9.39 6.98
N ILE A 137 4.75 -10.31 6.03
CA ILE A 137 4.58 -11.75 6.25
C ILE A 137 5.83 -12.40 6.86
N HIS A 138 6.99 -11.81 6.65
CA HIS A 138 8.26 -12.29 7.21
C HIS A 138 9.20 -11.12 7.46
N ARG A 139 9.90 -11.19 8.60
CA ARG A 139 10.93 -10.24 9.02
C ARG A 139 12.22 -11.03 9.26
N GLY A 140 13.34 -10.57 8.73
CA GLY A 140 14.62 -11.23 8.93
C GLY A 140 15.81 -10.26 8.91
N VAL A 141 16.93 -10.72 9.45
CA VAL A 141 18.19 -9.97 9.45
C VAL A 141 19.16 -10.61 8.46
N GLY A 142 19.92 -9.79 7.74
CA GLY A 142 20.89 -10.20 6.73
C GLY A 142 20.36 -10.13 5.29
N PRO A 143 21.18 -10.52 4.29
CA PRO A 143 20.83 -10.40 2.88
C PRO A 143 19.62 -11.26 2.50
N ILE A 144 18.93 -10.83 1.44
CA ILE A 144 17.81 -11.60 0.84
C ILE A 144 18.38 -12.87 0.21
N ASN A 145 17.84 -14.02 0.59
CA ASN A 145 18.29 -15.34 0.14
C ASN A 145 17.20 -16.10 -0.64
N THR A 146 17.55 -17.27 -1.19
CA THR A 146 16.66 -18.07 -2.03
C THR A 146 15.41 -18.57 -1.30
N SER A 147 15.46 -18.73 0.02
CA SER A 147 14.30 -19.13 0.82
C SER A 147 13.28 -18.00 0.94
N ASP A 148 13.76 -16.76 1.05
CA ASP A 148 12.90 -15.58 1.03
C ASP A 148 12.16 -15.46 -0.32
N ILE A 149 12.86 -15.69 -1.44
CA ILE A 149 12.27 -15.65 -2.79
C ILE A 149 11.20 -16.72 -2.97
N ARG A 150 11.44 -17.95 -2.51
CA ARG A 150 10.45 -19.04 -2.56
C ARG A 150 9.22 -18.72 -1.72
N LEU A 151 9.41 -18.14 -0.54
CA LEU A 151 8.29 -17.70 0.28
C LEU A 151 7.49 -16.61 -0.42
N ALA A 152 8.16 -15.64 -1.03
CA ALA A 152 7.55 -14.57 -1.81
C ALA A 152 6.72 -15.11 -2.97
N GLN A 153 7.27 -16.06 -3.74
CA GLN A 153 6.56 -16.72 -4.83
C GLN A 153 5.25 -17.38 -4.36
N VAL A 154 5.33 -18.21 -3.31
CA VAL A 154 4.16 -18.97 -2.80
C VAL A 154 3.09 -18.04 -2.24
N THR A 155 3.49 -16.92 -1.66
CA THR A 155 2.57 -16.00 -0.98
C THR A 155 2.15 -14.80 -1.84
N SER A 156 2.73 -14.65 -3.03
CA SER A 156 2.63 -13.46 -3.88
C SER A 156 3.07 -12.19 -3.14
N ALA A 157 4.20 -12.27 -2.42
CA ALA A 157 4.79 -11.14 -1.72
C ALA A 157 5.97 -10.55 -2.48
N ILE A 158 6.26 -9.28 -2.24
CA ILE A 158 7.49 -8.62 -2.71
C ILE A 158 8.58 -8.69 -1.64
N CYS A 159 9.85 -8.69 -2.06
CA CYS A 159 11.00 -8.70 -1.16
C CYS A 159 11.59 -7.30 -1.01
N VAL A 160 11.65 -6.80 0.22
CA VAL A 160 12.21 -5.49 0.56
C VAL A 160 13.45 -5.67 1.43
N GLY A 161 14.58 -5.11 1.01
CA GLY A 161 15.84 -5.10 1.75
C GLY A 161 16.18 -3.69 2.24
N PHE A 162 16.43 -3.52 3.53
CA PHE A 162 16.85 -2.25 4.12
C PHE A 162 18.31 -2.34 4.59
N HIS A 163 19.20 -1.55 3.99
CA HIS A 163 20.66 -1.62 4.20
C HIS A 163 21.29 -3.01 3.96
N VAL A 164 20.61 -3.89 3.21
CA VAL A 164 21.10 -5.22 2.88
C VAL A 164 21.16 -5.45 1.38
N GLY A 165 22.13 -6.27 0.96
CA GLY A 165 22.23 -6.77 -0.40
C GLY A 165 21.34 -8.00 -0.65
N VAL A 166 21.38 -8.47 -1.89
CA VAL A 166 20.70 -9.68 -2.36
C VAL A 166 21.76 -10.73 -2.68
N ASP A 167 21.54 -11.97 -2.25
CA ASP A 167 22.39 -13.08 -2.67
C ASP A 167 22.29 -13.28 -4.20
N PRO A 168 23.41 -13.44 -4.94
CA PRO A 168 23.39 -13.61 -6.39
C PRO A 168 22.44 -14.72 -6.87
N ARG A 169 22.38 -15.85 -6.15
CA ARG A 169 21.48 -16.97 -6.47
C ARG A 169 20.01 -16.62 -6.20
N ALA A 170 19.76 -15.77 -5.20
CA ALA A 170 18.42 -15.28 -4.92
C ALA A 170 17.96 -14.32 -6.02
N LYS A 171 18.86 -13.48 -6.53
CA LYS A 171 18.57 -12.57 -7.64
C LYS A 171 18.21 -13.32 -8.92
N GLU A 172 19.01 -14.32 -9.31
CA GLU A 172 18.73 -15.17 -10.47
C GLU A 172 17.37 -15.89 -10.34
N LEU A 173 17.08 -16.42 -9.14
CA LEU A 173 15.80 -17.10 -8.88
C LEU A 173 14.62 -16.13 -8.94
N ALA A 174 14.78 -14.91 -8.45
CA ALA A 174 13.73 -13.90 -8.48
C ALA A 174 13.39 -13.45 -9.91
N GLU A 175 14.40 -13.31 -10.78
CA GLU A 175 14.21 -13.04 -12.20
C GLU A 175 13.48 -14.18 -12.91
N ALA A 176 13.80 -15.44 -12.57
CA ALA A 176 13.15 -16.62 -13.14
C ALA A 176 11.68 -16.79 -12.69
N GLU A 177 11.39 -16.52 -11.42
CA GLU A 177 10.07 -16.72 -10.80
C GLU A 177 9.18 -15.45 -10.83
N GLY A 178 9.70 -14.34 -11.34
CA GLY A 178 8.98 -13.06 -11.40
C GLY A 178 8.73 -12.41 -10.04
N VAL A 179 9.62 -12.62 -9.07
CA VAL A 179 9.54 -12.02 -7.73
C VAL A 179 10.23 -10.66 -7.72
N GLU A 180 9.50 -9.61 -7.37
CA GLU A 180 10.06 -8.26 -7.25
C GLU A 180 10.97 -8.15 -6.03
N ILE A 181 12.19 -7.62 -6.23
CA ILE A 181 13.12 -7.28 -5.15
C ILE A 181 13.42 -5.79 -5.19
N ARG A 182 13.23 -5.11 -4.05
CA ARG A 182 13.60 -3.71 -3.85
C ARG A 182 14.55 -3.57 -2.68
N THR A 183 15.62 -2.82 -2.86
CA THR A 183 16.60 -2.54 -1.80
C THR A 183 16.71 -1.04 -1.56
N TYR A 184 16.64 -0.64 -0.31
CA TYR A 184 16.64 0.75 0.11
C TYR A 184 17.77 1.04 1.09
N ARG A 185 18.27 2.27 1.03
CA ARG A 185 19.21 2.82 2.02
C ARG A 185 18.56 3.86 2.91
N LEU A 186 17.45 4.45 2.48
CA LEU A 186 16.72 5.46 3.23
C LEU A 186 15.30 4.96 3.51
N ILE A 187 14.84 5.14 4.76
CA ILE A 187 13.52 4.68 5.19
C ILE A 187 12.41 5.38 4.39
N TYR A 188 12.56 6.68 4.12
CA TYR A 188 11.53 7.45 3.41
C TYR A 188 11.34 6.97 1.97
N GLU A 189 12.42 6.62 1.26
CA GLU A 189 12.32 6.03 -0.09
C GLU A 189 11.53 4.71 -0.07
N ALA A 190 11.79 3.85 0.90
CA ALA A 190 11.05 2.59 1.05
C ALA A 190 9.56 2.83 1.33
N ILE A 191 9.26 3.82 2.16
CA ILE A 191 7.88 4.20 2.52
C ILE A 191 7.14 4.75 1.31
N ASP A 192 7.75 5.67 0.57
CA ASP A 192 7.13 6.34 -0.57
C ASP A 192 6.87 5.35 -1.71
N ASP A 193 7.84 4.49 -2.05
CA ASP A 193 7.67 3.46 -3.07
C ASP A 193 6.55 2.47 -2.70
N LEU A 194 6.49 2.03 -1.45
CA LEU A 194 5.43 1.13 -0.98
C LEU A 194 4.06 1.80 -0.98
N ARG A 195 3.99 3.09 -0.65
CA ARG A 195 2.76 3.88 -0.77
C ARG A 195 2.33 4.02 -2.24
N SER A 196 3.24 4.31 -3.15
CA SER A 196 2.94 4.37 -4.58
C SER A 196 2.47 3.00 -5.12
N ALA A 197 3.07 1.91 -4.65
CA ALA A 197 2.62 0.57 -5.00
C ALA A 197 1.19 0.30 -4.50
N LEU A 198 0.85 0.69 -3.27
CA LEU A 198 -0.52 0.60 -2.75
C LEU A 198 -1.51 1.39 -3.62
N LEU A 199 -1.18 2.63 -3.98
CA LEU A 199 -2.03 3.48 -4.82
C LEU A 199 -2.24 2.86 -6.22
N GLY A 200 -1.19 2.28 -6.79
CA GLY A 200 -1.28 1.55 -8.06
C GLY A 200 -2.16 0.30 -8.01
N MET A 201 -2.48 -0.23 -6.82
CA MET A 201 -3.44 -1.32 -6.65
C MET A 201 -4.89 -0.84 -6.62
N LEU A 202 -5.13 0.45 -6.43
CA LEU A 202 -6.48 1.03 -6.39
C LEU A 202 -7.04 1.19 -7.80
N GLU A 203 -8.36 1.08 -7.92
CA GLU A 203 -9.03 1.38 -9.19
C GLU A 203 -8.98 2.90 -9.44
N PRO A 204 -8.83 3.34 -10.71
CA PRO A 204 -8.83 4.76 -11.03
C PRO A 204 -10.19 5.38 -10.67
N GLU A 205 -10.15 6.62 -10.22
CA GLU A 205 -11.38 7.35 -9.88
C GLU A 205 -12.00 7.90 -11.16
N ILE A 206 -13.26 7.55 -11.40
CA ILE A 206 -14.02 8.07 -12.54
C ILE A 206 -14.52 9.46 -12.16
N THR A 207 -13.90 10.49 -12.74
CA THR A 207 -14.33 11.88 -12.54
C THR A 207 -15.18 12.37 -13.70
N GLU A 208 -16.23 13.12 -13.39
CA GLU A 208 -17.04 13.82 -14.39
C GLU A 208 -16.35 15.11 -14.80
N VAL A 209 -16.05 15.25 -16.08
CA VAL A 209 -15.47 16.48 -16.64
C VAL A 209 -16.45 17.09 -17.63
N GLU A 210 -16.71 18.39 -17.47
CA GLU A 210 -17.51 19.15 -18.43
C GLU A 210 -16.71 19.34 -19.73
N ILE A 211 -17.23 18.82 -20.83
CA ILE A 211 -16.57 18.90 -22.15
C ILE A 211 -17.25 19.90 -23.10
N GLY A 212 -18.42 20.43 -22.74
CA GLY A 212 -19.05 21.50 -23.50
C GLY A 212 -20.27 22.09 -22.82
N ARG A 213 -20.56 23.35 -23.17
CA ARG A 213 -21.74 24.09 -22.69
C ARG A 213 -22.50 24.67 -23.86
N LEU A 214 -23.83 24.54 -23.83
CA LEU A 214 -24.71 24.98 -24.89
C LEU A 214 -25.87 25.79 -24.34
N ASP A 215 -26.20 26.89 -25.00
CA ASP A 215 -27.42 27.65 -24.71
C ASP A 215 -28.58 27.14 -25.56
N VAL A 216 -29.70 26.84 -24.92
CA VAL A 216 -30.95 26.55 -25.62
C VAL A 216 -31.59 27.86 -26.10
N ARG A 217 -31.60 28.05 -27.41
CA ARG A 217 -32.18 29.25 -28.06
C ARG A 217 -33.58 29.02 -28.59
N GLN A 218 -33.87 27.79 -29.02
CA GLN A 218 -35.17 27.41 -29.55
C GLN A 218 -35.50 25.98 -29.11
N VAL A 219 -36.79 25.65 -29.01
CA VAL A 219 -37.23 24.30 -28.68
C VAL A 219 -38.26 23.86 -29.70
N PHE A 220 -38.04 22.69 -30.29
CA PHE A 220 -38.90 22.09 -31.30
C PHE A 220 -39.44 20.77 -30.76
N THR A 221 -40.66 20.41 -31.15
CA THR A 221 -41.23 19.08 -30.84
C THR A 221 -41.36 18.30 -32.14
N ILE A 222 -40.70 17.14 -32.22
CA ILE A 222 -40.78 16.25 -33.38
C ILE A 222 -41.46 14.95 -32.95
N SER A 223 -42.57 14.60 -33.59
CA SER A 223 -43.47 13.50 -33.19
C SER A 223 -42.81 12.12 -33.03
N LYS A 224 -41.66 11.87 -33.68
CA LYS A 224 -40.92 10.58 -33.60
C LYS A 224 -39.69 10.60 -32.70
N ILE A 225 -39.18 11.78 -32.32
CA ILE A 225 -37.89 11.94 -31.64
C ILE A 225 -38.06 12.60 -30.27
N GLY A 226 -39.13 13.37 -30.05
CA GLY A 226 -39.40 14.11 -28.82
C GLY A 226 -39.02 15.58 -28.94
N LEU A 227 -38.66 16.19 -27.81
CA LEU A 227 -38.19 17.57 -27.73
C LEU A 227 -36.76 17.68 -28.27
N ILE A 228 -36.53 18.65 -29.15
CA ILE A 228 -35.22 18.98 -29.71
C ILE A 228 -34.89 20.43 -29.38
N ALA A 229 -33.74 20.63 -28.76
CA ALA A 229 -33.16 21.91 -28.44
C ALA A 229 -32.40 22.45 -29.67
N GLY A 230 -32.80 23.61 -30.19
CA GLY A 230 -31.95 24.43 -31.05
C GLY A 230 -30.95 25.17 -30.17
N CYS A 231 -29.69 24.73 -30.24
CA CYS A 231 -28.64 25.13 -29.33
C CYS A 231 -27.49 25.85 -30.04
N TYR A 232 -26.81 26.73 -29.30
CA TYR A 232 -25.53 27.30 -29.68
C TYR A 232 -24.44 26.82 -28.74
N VAL A 233 -23.37 26.23 -29.29
CA VAL A 233 -22.24 25.74 -28.48
C VAL A 233 -21.42 26.93 -28.01
N LYS A 234 -21.56 27.29 -26.73
CA LYS A 234 -20.85 28.40 -26.09
C LYS A 234 -19.39 28.07 -25.88
N GLU A 235 -19.11 26.87 -25.35
CA GLU A 235 -17.78 26.41 -24.95
C GLU A 235 -17.63 24.91 -25.23
N GLY A 236 -16.42 24.49 -25.59
CA GLY A 236 -16.08 23.07 -25.78
C GLY A 236 -16.79 22.44 -26.98
N LYS A 237 -17.32 21.22 -26.80
CA LYS A 237 -18.01 20.47 -27.84
C LYS A 237 -19.16 19.63 -27.31
N VAL A 238 -20.11 19.31 -28.18
CA VAL A 238 -21.17 18.33 -27.93
C VAL A 238 -20.92 17.06 -28.73
N VAL A 239 -21.07 15.90 -28.09
CA VAL A 239 -20.89 14.59 -28.71
C VAL A 239 -22.17 13.79 -28.55
N ARG A 240 -22.61 13.13 -29.62
CA ARG A 240 -23.78 12.25 -29.58
C ARG A 240 -23.52 11.04 -28.67
N GLY A 241 -24.45 10.71 -27.78
CA GLY A 241 -24.32 9.63 -26.81
C GLY A 241 -23.56 10.02 -25.53
N ALA A 242 -23.00 11.23 -25.45
CA ALA A 242 -22.45 11.75 -24.22
C ALA A 242 -23.55 12.05 -23.19
N GLU A 243 -23.17 12.07 -21.92
CA GLU A 243 -24.05 12.45 -20.83
C GLU A 243 -24.25 13.97 -20.83
N ALA A 244 -25.48 14.41 -20.55
CA ALA A 244 -25.89 15.80 -20.60
C ALA A 244 -26.72 16.14 -19.35
N LYS A 245 -26.35 17.23 -18.70
CA LYS A 245 -27.11 17.89 -17.65
C LYS A 245 -27.82 19.10 -18.24
N VAL A 246 -29.10 19.26 -17.93
CA VAL A 246 -29.87 20.46 -18.22
C VAL A 246 -29.96 21.29 -16.97
N VAL A 247 -29.52 22.54 -17.07
CA VAL A 247 -29.41 23.48 -15.97
C VAL A 247 -30.32 24.68 -16.26
N ARG A 248 -31.10 25.06 -15.26
CA ARG A 248 -31.98 26.24 -15.31
C ARG A 248 -31.74 27.06 -14.05
N ASP A 249 -31.44 28.35 -14.20
CA ASP A 249 -31.15 29.27 -13.08
C ASP A 249 -30.06 28.77 -12.13
N GLY A 250 -29.11 27.96 -12.64
CA GLY A 250 -28.00 27.39 -11.89
C GLY A 250 -28.29 26.04 -11.20
N GLU A 251 -29.51 25.52 -11.28
CA GLU A 251 -29.89 24.22 -10.72
C GLU A 251 -30.04 23.14 -11.81
N GLU A 252 -29.56 21.92 -11.54
CA GLU A 252 -29.74 20.76 -12.41
C GLU A 252 -31.20 20.30 -12.37
N ILE A 253 -31.91 20.44 -13.49
CA ILE A 253 -33.32 20.05 -13.60
C ILE A 253 -33.50 18.66 -14.20
N PHE A 254 -32.53 18.21 -15.01
CA PHE A 254 -32.60 16.91 -15.67
C PHE A 254 -31.21 16.44 -16.08
N ARG A 255 -30.99 15.12 -16.05
CA ARG A 255 -29.74 14.49 -16.46
C ARG A 255 -30.03 13.22 -17.24
N SER A 256 -29.44 13.11 -18.42
CA SER A 256 -29.65 11.98 -19.33
C SER A 256 -28.56 11.97 -20.41
N VAL A 257 -28.77 11.26 -21.52
CA VAL A 257 -27.83 11.17 -22.64
C VAL A 257 -28.32 11.93 -23.87
N VAL A 258 -27.37 12.40 -24.68
CA VAL A 258 -27.66 13.02 -25.99
C VAL A 258 -28.09 11.94 -26.97
N SER A 259 -29.40 11.81 -27.20
CA SER A 259 -29.99 10.80 -28.07
C SER A 259 -29.79 11.10 -29.57
N SER A 260 -29.87 12.39 -29.92
CA SER A 260 -29.71 12.86 -31.29
C SER A 260 -28.93 14.15 -31.36
N LEU A 261 -28.07 14.27 -32.36
CA LEU A 261 -27.30 15.47 -32.63
C LEU A 261 -27.32 15.74 -34.13
N LYS A 262 -27.83 16.91 -34.50
CA LYS A 262 -27.93 17.33 -35.90
C LYS A 262 -27.32 18.70 -36.10
N ARG A 263 -26.67 18.90 -37.24
CA ARG A 263 -26.31 20.24 -37.71
C ARG A 263 -27.08 20.50 -38.99
N PHE A 264 -27.90 21.55 -38.99
CA PHE A 264 -28.91 21.80 -40.02
C PHE A 264 -29.85 20.61 -40.20
N LYS A 265 -29.67 19.80 -41.25
CA LYS A 265 -30.50 18.63 -41.56
C LYS A 265 -29.75 17.30 -41.44
N GLU A 266 -28.44 17.33 -41.17
CA GLU A 266 -27.57 16.16 -41.17
C GLU A 266 -27.29 15.69 -39.74
N ASP A 267 -27.32 14.37 -39.54
CA ASP A 267 -26.90 13.73 -38.29
C ASP A 267 -25.38 13.77 -38.20
N VAL A 268 -24.86 14.30 -37.09
CA VAL A 268 -23.43 14.48 -36.86
C VAL A 268 -23.00 13.79 -35.56
N LYS A 269 -21.73 13.39 -35.49
CA LYS A 269 -21.17 12.74 -34.30
C LYS A 269 -20.80 13.75 -33.21
N GLU A 270 -20.24 14.89 -33.61
CA GLU A 270 -19.87 15.97 -32.71
C GLU A 270 -20.08 17.34 -33.38
N VAL A 271 -20.25 18.38 -32.54
CA VAL A 271 -20.30 19.78 -32.96
C VAL A 271 -19.42 20.60 -32.02
N GLU A 272 -18.54 21.40 -32.60
CA GLU A 272 -17.59 22.24 -31.87
C GLU A 272 -18.18 23.61 -31.49
N GLN A 273 -17.45 24.30 -30.62
CA GLN A 273 -17.73 25.67 -30.18
C GLN A 273 -17.98 26.62 -31.35
N GLY A 274 -18.92 27.55 -31.16
CA GLY A 274 -19.22 28.60 -32.13
C GLY A 274 -20.22 28.20 -33.21
N PHE A 275 -20.70 26.95 -33.21
CA PHE A 275 -21.70 26.47 -34.16
C PHE A 275 -23.07 26.24 -33.51
N GLU A 276 -24.10 26.34 -34.34
CA GLU A 276 -25.47 25.98 -33.99
C GLU A 276 -25.73 24.50 -34.29
N CYS A 277 -26.49 23.85 -33.41
CA CYS A 277 -26.87 22.45 -33.55
C CYS A 277 -28.25 22.18 -32.96
N GLY A 278 -28.88 21.10 -33.42
CA GLY A 278 -30.08 20.52 -32.83
C GLY A 278 -29.69 19.36 -31.91
N VAL A 279 -30.01 19.46 -30.62
CA VAL A 279 -29.70 18.46 -29.60
C VAL A 279 -30.99 17.85 -29.08
N GLY A 280 -31.11 16.52 -29.14
CA GLY A 280 -32.17 15.77 -28.46
C GLY A 280 -31.61 15.09 -27.22
N ILE A 281 -32.30 15.23 -26.09
CA ILE A 281 -31.93 14.59 -24.82
C ILE A 281 -32.94 13.46 -24.56
N GLU A 282 -32.45 12.27 -24.20
CA GLU A 282 -33.32 11.12 -23.98
C GLU A 282 -34.23 11.33 -22.75
N GLY A 283 -35.54 11.11 -22.92
CA GLY A 283 -36.50 11.14 -21.82
C GLY A 283 -36.88 12.52 -21.29
N ILE A 284 -36.34 13.60 -21.84
CA ILE A 284 -36.67 14.96 -21.40
C ILE A 284 -38.10 15.35 -21.79
N LYS A 285 -38.83 15.96 -20.86
CA LYS A 285 -40.22 16.41 -21.06
C LYS A 285 -40.42 17.92 -20.89
N ASP A 286 -39.52 18.58 -20.16
CA ASP A 286 -39.54 20.03 -19.97
C ASP A 286 -38.19 20.60 -20.36
N LEU A 287 -38.17 21.33 -21.48
CA LEU A 287 -37.01 22.06 -21.96
C LEU A 287 -37.48 23.43 -22.44
N LYS A 288 -36.80 24.49 -22.00
CA LYS A 288 -37.19 25.88 -22.29
C LYS A 288 -36.03 26.65 -22.91
N VAL A 289 -36.39 27.70 -23.63
CA VAL A 289 -35.42 28.69 -24.11
C VAL A 289 -34.81 29.40 -22.92
N GLY A 290 -33.48 29.51 -22.89
CA GLY A 290 -32.72 30.03 -21.76
C GLY A 290 -32.13 28.95 -20.85
N ASP A 291 -32.52 27.69 -21.00
CA ASP A 291 -31.86 26.58 -20.32
C ASP A 291 -30.43 26.40 -20.87
N GLU A 292 -29.51 25.95 -20.02
CA GLU A 292 -28.13 25.59 -20.40
C GLU A 292 -27.99 24.06 -20.41
N ILE A 293 -27.34 23.51 -21.45
CA ILE A 293 -27.01 22.09 -21.53
C ILE A 293 -25.51 21.95 -21.33
N VAL A 294 -25.12 21.21 -20.30
CA VAL A 294 -23.73 20.89 -19.97
C VAL A 294 -23.45 19.44 -20.35
N ILE A 295 -22.48 19.23 -21.23
CA ILE A 295 -22.07 17.90 -21.70
C ILE A 295 -20.91 17.40 -20.85
N ILE A 296 -21.01 16.15 -20.40
CA ILE A 296 -20.08 15.52 -19.49
C ILE A 296 -19.45 14.30 -20.15
N ALA A 297 -18.15 14.19 -19.98
CA ALA A 297 -17.41 12.97 -20.21
C ALA A 297 -16.95 12.38 -18.87
N LYS A 298 -16.90 11.06 -18.81
CA LYS A 298 -16.24 10.33 -17.73
C LYS A 298 -14.77 10.24 -18.09
N GLU A 299 -13.91 10.79 -17.23
CA GLU A 299 -12.46 10.69 -17.36
C GLU A 299 -11.94 9.83 -16.20
N GLU A 300 -11.19 8.78 -16.53
CA GLU A 300 -10.46 7.97 -15.56
C GLU A 300 -9.23 8.75 -15.12
N LYS A 301 -9.21 9.20 -13.86
CA LYS A 301 -8.02 9.79 -13.26
C LYS A 301 -7.38 8.79 -12.30
N PRO A 302 -6.06 8.58 -12.38
CA PRO A 302 -5.36 7.85 -11.34
C PRO A 302 -5.57 8.58 -10.01
N ARG A 303 -5.90 7.86 -8.94
CA ARG A 303 -6.02 8.44 -7.59
C ARG A 303 -4.66 9.05 -7.21
N GLU A 304 -4.64 10.35 -6.97
CA GLU A 304 -3.45 11.05 -6.46
C GLU A 304 -3.24 10.75 -4.97
N ALA A 305 -1.97 10.79 -4.56
CA ALA A 305 -1.46 10.38 -3.25
C ALA A 305 -1.76 11.35 -2.11
#